data_AF-A0A349GMQ4-F1
#
_entry.id   AF-A0A349GMQ4-F1
#
_cell.length_a   1.000
_cell.length_b   1.000
_cell.length_c   1.000
_cell.angle_alpha   90.00
_cell.angle_beta   90.00
_cell.angle_gamma   90.00
#
_symmetry.space_group_name_H-M   'P 1'
#
loop_
_entity.id
_entity.type
_entity.pdbx_description
1 polymer ?
#
loop_
_entity_poly.entity_id
_entity_poly.type
_entity_poly.pdbx_seq_one_letter_code
_entity_poly.pdbx_strand_id
1 'polypeptide(L)'
;DEVILIDFSKIPSNVSKIAITVTIHDAVNRKQNFGQVSNAYVRLAKRSSENDMAGEDVLRFDLVEDFSIETAIVVCELYRKGSEWKFNAVAAGYQGGLEALCRSFGVNV
;
A
#
# COMPACT_ATOMS: atom_id res chain seq x y z
N ASP A 1 10.48 4.65 -7.53
CA ASP A 1 10.11 3.26 -7.22
C ASP A 1 10.54 2.91 -5.82
N GLU A 2 9.68 2.24 -5.07
CA GLU A 2 9.90 1.83 -3.67
C GLU A 2 9.61 0.34 -3.52
N VAL A 3 10.32 -0.33 -2.60
CA VAL A 3 10.17 -1.76 -2.32
C VAL A 3 10.06 -1.97 -0.81
N ILE A 4 9.03 -2.70 -0.39
CA ILE A 4 8.84 -3.12 1.01
C ILE A 4 9.05 -4.63 1.08
N LEU A 5 10.01 -5.05 1.90
CA LEU A 5 10.25 -6.47 2.19
C LEU A 5 9.46 -6.89 3.42
N ILE A 6 8.63 -7.93 3.27
CA ILE A 6 7.78 -8.44 4.35
C ILE A 6 8.15 -9.89 4.63
N ASP A 7 8.62 -10.15 5.86
CA ASP A 7 8.82 -11.50 6.38
C ASP A 7 7.64 -11.86 7.30
N PHE A 8 6.68 -12.60 6.75
CA PHE A 8 5.46 -13.00 7.46
C PHE A 8 5.74 -13.87 8.71
N SER A 9 6.90 -14.53 8.79
CA SER A 9 7.28 -15.37 9.95
C SER A 9 7.59 -14.53 11.19
N LYS A 10 8.01 -13.28 11.00
CA LYS A 10 8.33 -12.34 12.08
C LYS A 10 7.13 -11.53 12.56
N ILE A 11 5.97 -11.72 11.95
CA ILE A 11 4.77 -10.94 12.27
C ILE A 11 4.03 -11.58 13.45
N PRO A 12 3.89 -10.86 14.58
CA PRO A 12 3.20 -11.35 15.76
C PRO A 12 1.79 -11.89 15.48
N SER A 13 1.34 -12.86 16.27
CA SER A 13 0.03 -13.52 16.08
C SER A 13 -1.16 -12.57 16.24
N ASN A 14 -1.01 -11.51 17.03
CA ASN A 14 -2.04 -10.48 17.23
C ASN A 14 -2.21 -9.51 16.06
N VAL A 15 -1.29 -9.50 15.08
CA VAL A 15 -1.45 -8.71 13.85
C VAL A 15 -2.23 -9.54 12.83
N SER A 16 -3.42 -9.07 12.45
CA SER A 16 -4.31 -9.77 11.51
C SER A 16 -4.34 -9.12 10.11
N LYS A 17 -3.85 -7.89 9.98
CA LYS A 17 -3.89 -7.11 8.74
C LYS A 17 -2.69 -6.16 8.66
N ILE A 18 -2.18 -5.96 7.45
CA ILE A 18 -1.18 -4.96 7.08
C ILE A 18 -1.74 -4.21 5.88
N ALA A 19 -2.03 -2.92 6.05
CA ALA A 19 -2.41 -2.06 4.93
C ALA A 19 -1.15 -1.43 4.32
N ILE A 20 -1.04 -1.49 2.99
CA ILE A 20 0.04 -0.84 2.24
C ILE A 20 -0.54 0.43 1.61
N THR A 21 0.10 1.55 1.93
CA THR A 21 -0.42 2.87 1.64
C THR A 21 0.62 3.73 0.97
N VAL A 22 0.19 4.61 0.07
CA VAL A 22 1.04 5.56 -0.63
C VAL A 22 0.47 6.96 -0.44
N THR A 23 1.34 7.93 -0.18
CA THR A 23 0.96 9.33 0.01
C THR A 23 1.83 10.23 -0.82
N ILE A 24 1.29 11.32 -1.35
CA ILE A 24 2.09 12.35 -2.01
C ILE A 24 2.65 13.27 -0.94
N HIS A 25 3.98 13.31 -0.83
CA HIS A 25 4.65 14.20 0.11
C HIS A 25 4.38 15.67 -0.24
N ASP A 26 3.93 16.45 0.75
CA ASP A 26 3.66 17.88 0.61
C ASP A 26 2.66 18.23 -0.50
N ALA A 27 1.68 17.33 -0.71
CA ALA A 27 0.69 17.41 -1.79
C ALA A 27 -0.05 18.76 -1.86
N VAL A 28 -0.38 19.36 -0.71
CA VAL A 28 -1.14 20.62 -0.64
C VAL A 28 -0.31 21.78 -1.19
N ASN A 29 0.93 21.96 -0.74
CA ASN A 29 1.78 23.06 -1.19
C ASN A 29 2.22 22.87 -2.64
N ARG A 30 2.43 21.61 -3.05
CA ARG A 30 2.78 21.25 -4.43
C ARG A 30 1.59 21.25 -5.38
N LYS A 31 0.35 21.35 -4.86
CA LYS A 31 -0.91 21.24 -5.61
C LYS A 31 -0.99 19.93 -6.41
N GLN A 32 -0.57 18.84 -5.79
CA GLN A 32 -0.51 17.50 -6.37
C GLN A 32 -1.59 16.58 -5.82
N ASN A 33 -2.11 15.71 -6.66
CA ASN A 33 -3.02 14.62 -6.32
C ASN A 33 -2.69 13.37 -7.15
N PHE A 34 -3.28 12.24 -6.80
CA PHE A 34 -2.99 10.99 -7.49
C PHE A 34 -3.52 10.91 -8.93
N GLY A 35 -4.49 11.75 -9.32
CA GLY A 35 -4.94 11.91 -10.71
C GLY A 35 -3.88 12.52 -11.63
N GLN A 36 -2.84 13.14 -11.07
CA GLN A 36 -1.68 13.62 -11.82
C GLN A 36 -0.54 12.60 -11.90
N VAL A 37 -0.66 11.44 -11.24
CA VAL A 37 0.38 10.41 -11.21
C VAL A 37 0.11 9.38 -12.29
N SER A 38 0.92 9.42 -13.35
CA SER A 38 0.84 8.43 -14.43
C SER A 38 1.59 7.14 -14.07
N ASN A 39 1.12 6.01 -14.61
CA ASN A 39 1.79 4.70 -14.51
C ASN A 39 2.05 4.23 -13.07
N ALA A 40 1.20 4.62 -12.12
CA ALA A 40 1.28 4.10 -10.77
C ALA A 40 0.75 2.65 -10.74
N TYR A 41 1.51 1.75 -10.11
CA TYR A 41 1.10 0.36 -9.92
C TYR A 41 1.69 -0.17 -8.62
N VAL A 42 1.06 -1.23 -8.10
CA VAL A 42 1.63 -2.04 -7.03
C VAL A 42 1.82 -3.46 -7.53
N ARG A 43 3.00 -4.00 -7.20
CA ARG A 43 3.40 -5.36 -7.54
C ARG A 43 3.69 -6.11 -6.25
N LEU A 44 3.06 -7.27 -6.09
CA LEU A 44 3.39 -8.26 -5.09
C LEU A 44 4.22 -9.35 -5.75
N ALA A 45 5.42 -9.57 -5.24
CA ALA A 45 6.30 -10.64 -5.70
C ALA A 45 6.72 -11.53 -4.54
N LYS A 46 6.76 -12.84 -4.77
CA LYS A 46 7.24 -13.82 -3.80
C LYS A 46 8.73 -14.04 -4.02
N ARG A 47 9.51 -13.84 -2.96
CA ARG A 47 10.96 -14.05 -3.00
C ARG A 47 11.28 -15.50 -2.68
N SER A 48 12.15 -16.10 -3.48
CA SER A 48 12.65 -17.46 -3.23
C SER A 48 13.81 -17.49 -2.23
N SER A 49 14.55 -16.39 -2.09
CA SER A 49 15.69 -16.23 -1.17
C SER A 49 15.95 -14.76 -0.83
N GLU A 50 16.82 -14.50 0.15
CA GLU A 50 17.24 -13.14 0.52
C GLU A 50 18.04 -12.41 -0.57
N ASN A 51 18.57 -13.13 -1.55
CA ASN A 51 19.30 -12.54 -2.69
C ASN A 51 18.41 -12.35 -3.92
N ASP A 52 17.21 -12.94 -3.94
CA ASP A 52 16.25 -12.80 -5.03
C ASP A 52 15.46 -11.49 -4.85
N MET A 53 15.99 -10.40 -5.40
CA MET A 53 15.37 -9.08 -5.34
C MET A 53 14.28 -8.87 -6.38
N ALA A 54 14.27 -9.69 -7.45
CA ALA A 54 13.22 -9.62 -8.47
C ALA A 54 11.94 -10.26 -7.92
N GLY A 55 12.05 -11.46 -7.36
CA GLY A 55 10.92 -12.29 -6.95
C GLY A 55 10.06 -12.76 -8.13
N GLU A 56 9.26 -13.79 -7.89
CA GLU A 56 8.23 -14.26 -8.81
C GLU A 56 6.97 -13.40 -8.68
N ASP A 57 6.45 -12.91 -9.80
CA ASP A 57 5.21 -12.12 -9.83
C ASP A 57 4.04 -12.94 -9.29
N VAL A 58 3.43 -12.45 -8.21
CA VAL A 58 2.19 -13.02 -7.68
C VAL A 58 1.00 -12.22 -8.18
N LEU A 59 1.12 -10.89 -8.13
CA LEU A 59 0.06 -9.99 -8.53
C LEU A 59 0.63 -8.63 -8.93
N ARG A 60 0.01 -8.01 -9.92
CA ARG A 60 0.20 -6.61 -10.27
C ARG A 60 -1.15 -5.94 -10.38
N PHE A 61 -1.27 -4.75 -9.80
CA PHE A 61 -2.46 -3.92 -9.86
C PHE A 61 -2.05 -2.51 -10.28
N ASP A 62 -2.56 -2.05 -11.42
CA ASP A 62 -2.34 -0.68 -11.87
C ASP A 62 -3.35 0.24 -11.17
N LEU A 63 -2.87 1.38 -10.66
CA LEU A 63 -3.68 2.41 -10.02
C LEU A 63 -4.28 3.29 -11.14
N VAL A 64 -5.35 2.80 -11.78
CA VAL A 64 -5.99 3.45 -12.94
C VAL A 64 -7.20 4.31 -12.53
N GLU A 65 -7.43 4.52 -11.23
CA GLU A 65 -8.60 5.28 -10.78
C GLU A 65 -8.42 6.80 -10.91
N ASP A 66 -9.54 7.48 -11.06
CA ASP A 66 -9.62 8.93 -11.25
C ASP A 66 -9.51 9.65 -9.89
N PHE A 67 -8.33 9.53 -9.26
CA PHE A 67 -8.00 10.11 -7.95
C PHE A 67 -7.80 11.63 -8.03
N SER A 68 -8.84 12.34 -8.45
CA SER A 68 -8.82 13.75 -8.82
C SER A 68 -8.53 14.71 -7.66
N ILE A 69 -8.72 14.27 -6.41
CA ILE A 69 -8.50 15.11 -5.21
C ILE A 69 -7.71 14.40 -4.11
N GLU A 70 -7.50 13.09 -4.23
CA GLU A 70 -6.90 12.25 -3.21
C GLU A 70 -5.39 12.44 -3.17
N THR A 71 -4.87 12.52 -1.95
CA THR A 71 -3.44 12.74 -1.67
C THR A 71 -2.82 11.60 -0.85
N ALA A 72 -3.63 10.62 -0.46
CA ALA A 72 -3.25 9.36 0.15
C ALA A 72 -4.13 8.22 -0.41
N ILE A 73 -3.57 7.02 -0.57
CA ILE A 73 -4.29 5.83 -1.04
C ILE A 73 -3.88 4.62 -0.21
N VAL A 74 -4.85 3.79 0.18
CA VAL A 74 -4.62 2.40 0.59
C VAL A 74 -4.67 1.53 -0.67
N VAL A 75 -3.52 1.04 -1.10
CA VAL A 75 -3.42 0.32 -2.38
C VAL A 75 -3.87 -1.12 -2.21
N CYS A 76 -3.36 -1.78 -1.19
CA CYS A 76 -3.71 -3.17 -0.89
C CYS A 76 -3.64 -3.45 0.61
N GLU A 77 -4.24 -4.57 0.98
CA GLU A 77 -4.15 -5.13 2.31
C GLU A 77 -3.66 -6.58 2.22
N LEU A 78 -2.72 -6.92 3.09
CA LEU A 78 -2.38 -8.29 3.40
C LEU A 78 -3.12 -8.65 4.69
N TYR A 79 -3.91 -9.72 4.68
CA TYR A 79 -4.71 -10.11 5.84
C TYR A 79 -4.61 -11.61 6.11
N ARG A 80 -4.73 -12.00 7.38
CA ARG A 80 -4.75 -13.40 7.79
C ARG A 80 -6.13 -14.01 7.55
N LYS A 81 -6.16 -15.16 6.89
CA LYS A 81 -7.32 -16.05 6.77
C LYS A 81 -6.90 -17.43 7.28
N GLY A 82 -7.23 -17.74 8.53
CA GLY A 82 -6.67 -18.91 9.22
C GLY A 82 -5.16 -18.74 9.45
N SER A 83 -4.37 -19.73 9.05
CA SER A 83 -2.90 -19.69 9.14
C SER A 83 -2.22 -19.04 7.93
N GLU A 84 -2.98 -18.62 6.92
CA GLU A 84 -2.44 -18.10 5.67
C GLU A 84 -2.61 -16.58 5.56
N TRP A 85 -1.64 -15.94 4.93
CA TRP A 85 -1.78 -14.56 4.46
C TRP A 85 -2.43 -14.53 3.09
N LYS A 86 -3.38 -13.63 2.91
CA LYS A 86 -4.10 -13.36 1.66
C LYS A 86 -3.89 -11.91 1.26
N PHE A 87 -3.95 -11.67 -0.03
CA PHE A 87 -3.87 -10.33 -0.61
C PHE A 87 -5.28 -9.84 -0.98
N ASN A 88 -5.54 -8.56 -0.72
CA ASN A 88 -6.73 -7.84 -1.16
C ASN A 88 -6.32 -6.53 -1.83
N ALA A 89 -6.68 -6.32 -3.09
CA ALA A 89 -6.58 -5.00 -3.71
C ALA A 89 -7.70 -4.12 -3.16
N VAL A 90 -7.39 -2.88 -2.75
CA VAL A 90 -8.35 -1.98 -2.12
C VAL A 90 -8.59 -0.74 -2.95
N ALA A 91 -7.53 -0.03 -3.36
CA ALA A 91 -7.62 1.24 -4.10
C ALA A 91 -8.49 2.31 -3.42
N ALA A 92 -8.47 2.40 -2.08
CA ALA A 92 -9.25 3.41 -1.36
C ALA A 92 -8.45 4.71 -1.23
N GLY A 93 -8.96 5.79 -1.82
CA GLY A 93 -8.34 7.10 -1.76
C GLY A 93 -8.83 7.96 -0.59
N TYR A 94 -7.98 8.88 -0.14
CA TYR A 94 -8.20 9.76 1.01
C TYR A 94 -7.74 11.18 0.68
N GLN A 95 -8.55 12.16 1.08
CA GLN A 95 -8.16 13.56 1.13
C GLN A 95 -7.57 13.88 2.51
N GLY A 96 -6.49 14.67 2.54
CA GLY A 96 -5.80 15.07 3.77
C GLY A 96 -4.49 14.33 4.05
N GLY A 97 -3.99 13.56 3.09
CA GLY A 97 -2.65 12.98 3.12
C GLY A 97 -2.45 11.94 4.22
N LEU A 98 -1.19 11.81 4.66
CA LEU A 98 -0.80 10.84 5.69
C LEU A 98 -1.56 11.03 7.00
N GLU A 99 -1.85 12.28 7.39
CA GLU A 99 -2.56 12.54 8.65
C GLU A 99 -3.97 11.96 8.65
N ALA A 100 -4.75 12.23 7.59
CA ALA A 100 -6.11 11.69 7.46
C ALA A 100 -6.11 10.16 7.43
N LEU A 101 -5.11 9.58 6.75
CA LEU A 101 -4.91 8.14 6.71
C LEU A 101 -4.56 7.58 8.10
N CYS A 102 -3.60 8.16 8.81
CA CYS A 102 -3.23 7.73 10.17
C CYS A 102 -4.43 7.77 11.12
N ARG A 103 -5.23 8.84 11.09
CA ARG A 103 -6.46 8.96 11.88
C ARG A 103 -7.48 7.88 11.52
N SER A 104 -7.61 7.49 10.25
CA SER A 104 -8.54 6.43 9.84
C SER A 104 -8.17 5.04 10.39
N PHE A 105 -6.86 4.82 10.62
CA PHE A 105 -6.34 3.62 11.31
C PHE A 105 -6.28 3.77 12.84
N GLY A 106 -6.75 4.88 13.41
CA GLY A 106 -6.75 5.13 14.85
C GLY A 106 -5.39 5.50 15.43
N VAL A 107 -4.43 5.90 14.60
CA VAL A 107 -3.12 6.41 15.05
C VAL A 107 -3.29 7.84 15.55
N ASN A 108 -2.71 8.12 16.72
CA ASN A 108 -2.63 9.48 17.24
C ASN A 108 -1.44 10.21 16.59
N VAL A 109 -1.72 11.25 15.80
CA VAL A 109 -0.76 12.04 15.02
C VAL A 109 -0.96 13.54 15.26
#